data_AF-A0A6P1XZB4-F1
#
_entry.id   AF-A0A6P1XZB4-F1
#
_cell.length_a   1.000
_cell.length_b   1.000
_cell.length_c   1.000
_cell.angle_alpha   90.00
_cell.angle_beta   90.00
_cell.angle_gamma   90.00
#
_symmetry.space_group_name_H-M   'P 1'
#
loop_
_entity.id
_entity.type
_entity.pdbx_description
1 polymer ?
#
loop_
_entity_poly.entity_id
_entity_poly.type
_entity_poly.pdbx_seq_one_letter_code
_entity_poly.pdbx_strand_id
1 'polypeptide(L)'
;MKHGKLFVFSLMILIFIISCGNKDAKNIISIKNASAEKLINSFTKFENNFMLRSDIADNGYEQLNFFLTDYDIQGPKVEKFLQSAAPFIDSVIENKIGVTSRFINDKKAQAFKFSYAFNNILQNEEKTDVINIVMGQKNIEAASPSIFNKAFSIPAQDLGKALALIAPKEVPANLNIDLTYNTLRTFTSIQPDKASQKRYDKAQGILYKHAVITRNGDTYSIVFNNDDIVKFIPALVNAVKNDNRIKALWNFYENLFEKEFKEIEEKFNTEIKDKIKECSFTEELIVKDNLVIKDICTVSTKGKEIVHLETGIKNYENPIDGMTYTLNITDPKLIDKDTKADIISFVFATEGTITDTTAKIDYSASMSVTNDTEKSSLSDIDMHYYFYADTTKQNDNFKIGMDATAYNGLDGKDKGTKQVLMNIAMQALGTVEKAPDIIIYKVDTIGMDLKTPDTEQYTVQLETDASVIYSKNILEDIVIPNDTVKVLETKVNEWQAIKDEITANLNALSTLLNL
;
A
#
# COMPACT_ATOMS: atom_id res chain seq x y z
N MET A 1 9.89 17.01 -0.55
CA MET A 1 10.96 17.05 0.49
C MET A 1 10.50 17.47 1.89
N LYS A 2 9.58 18.44 2.09
CA LYS A 2 9.05 18.77 3.44
C LYS A 2 8.22 17.65 4.09
N HIS A 3 7.52 16.84 3.29
CA HIS A 3 6.60 15.79 3.79
C HIS A 3 7.26 14.42 4.05
N GLY A 4 8.51 14.19 3.62
CA GLY A 4 9.24 12.95 3.92
C GLY A 4 9.58 12.81 5.41
N LYS A 5 9.67 13.93 6.14
CA LYS A 5 9.84 13.98 7.60
C LYS A 5 8.57 13.56 8.35
N LEU A 6 7.42 13.62 7.70
CA LEU A 6 6.12 13.24 8.26
C LEU A 6 5.89 11.73 8.15
N PHE A 7 6.27 11.13 7.01
CA PHE A 7 6.07 9.71 6.70
C PHE A 7 6.79 8.76 7.67
N VAL A 8 7.97 9.15 8.15
CA VAL A 8 8.74 8.39 9.16
C VAL A 8 8.10 8.47 10.56
N PHE A 9 7.34 9.53 10.84
CA PHE A 9 6.65 9.71 12.13
C PHE A 9 5.33 8.94 12.19
N SER A 10 4.55 8.89 11.10
CA SER A 10 3.31 8.11 11.03
C SER A 10 3.55 6.60 11.04
N LEU A 11 4.65 6.13 10.44
CA LEU A 11 5.00 4.70 10.43
C LEU A 11 5.41 4.18 11.82
N MET A 12 5.94 5.05 12.69
CA MET A 12 6.34 4.69 14.05
C MET A 12 5.14 4.41 14.98
N ILE A 13 3.95 4.90 14.65
CA ILE A 13 2.75 4.76 15.50
C ILE A 13 2.09 3.37 15.39
N LEU A 14 2.39 2.62 14.32
CA LEU A 14 1.66 1.39 13.97
C LEU A 14 2.14 0.09 14.62
N ILE A 15 3.17 0.09 15.47
CA ILE A 15 3.73 -1.18 15.97
C ILE A 15 3.96 -1.15 17.48
N PHE A 16 2.92 -1.58 18.18
CA PHE A 16 2.95 -1.95 19.58
C PHE A 16 2.95 -3.49 19.65
N ILE A 17 3.77 -4.15 20.52
CA ILE A 17 3.46 -5.37 21.33
C ILE A 17 4.70 -5.99 22.08
N ILE A 18 4.45 -6.39 23.36
CA ILE A 18 5.11 -7.18 24.47
C ILE A 18 6.36 -6.69 25.26
N SER A 19 6.29 -6.31 26.55
CA SER A 19 7.42 -6.65 27.47
C SER A 19 7.05 -6.72 28.94
N CYS A 20 7.94 -7.36 29.70
CA CYS A 20 7.84 -7.70 31.10
C CYS A 20 8.31 -6.57 32.03
N GLY A 21 7.38 -6.01 32.81
CA GLY A 21 7.61 -5.15 33.97
C GLY A 21 6.26 -4.70 34.54
N ASN A 22 6.14 -4.53 35.88
CA ASN A 22 4.92 -4.28 36.67
C ASN A 22 3.70 -5.20 36.34
N LYS A 23 2.95 -5.68 37.33
CA LYS A 23 1.83 -6.60 37.06
C LYS A 23 0.76 -5.96 36.15
N ASP A 24 0.48 -4.67 36.34
CA ASP A 24 -0.53 -3.94 35.58
C ASP A 24 -0.05 -3.60 34.16
N ALA A 25 1.20 -3.18 34.00
CA ALA A 25 1.80 -2.97 32.68
C ALA A 25 1.89 -4.28 31.89
N LYS A 26 2.29 -5.39 32.52
CA LYS A 26 2.23 -6.73 31.90
C LYS A 26 0.83 -7.09 31.42
N ASN A 27 -0.18 -6.79 32.23
CA ASN A 27 -1.57 -7.09 31.90
C ASN A 27 -2.07 -6.26 30.72
N ILE A 28 -1.87 -4.93 30.74
CA ILE A 28 -2.21 -4.03 29.63
C ILE A 28 -1.53 -4.49 28.34
N ILE A 29 -0.22 -4.72 28.41
CA ILE A 29 0.55 -5.21 27.28
C ILE A 29 -0.07 -6.50 26.75
N SER A 30 -0.31 -7.49 27.61
CA SER A 30 -0.95 -8.76 27.22
C SER A 30 -2.29 -8.56 26.51
N ILE A 31 -3.13 -7.66 27.02
CA ILE A 31 -4.43 -7.31 26.43
C ILE A 31 -4.25 -6.69 25.04
N LYS A 32 -3.30 -5.75 24.87
CA LYS A 32 -2.97 -5.16 23.55
C LYS A 32 -2.50 -6.23 22.56
N ASN A 33 -1.75 -7.24 23.01
CA ASN A 33 -1.29 -8.32 22.12
C ASN A 33 -2.44 -9.23 21.67
N ALA A 34 -3.26 -9.68 22.62
CA ALA A 34 -4.42 -10.51 22.32
C ALA A 34 -5.38 -9.79 21.36
N SER A 35 -5.53 -8.48 21.56
CA SER A 35 -6.31 -7.59 20.69
C SER A 35 -5.78 -7.57 19.26
N ALA A 36 -4.48 -7.30 19.06
CA ALA A 36 -3.91 -7.28 17.72
C ALA A 36 -3.89 -8.66 17.06
N GLU A 37 -3.61 -9.73 17.81
CA GLU A 37 -3.65 -11.10 17.27
C GLU A 37 -5.05 -11.44 16.76
N LYS A 38 -6.10 -11.13 17.55
CA LYS A 38 -7.48 -11.36 17.14
C LYS A 38 -7.88 -10.53 15.92
N LEU A 39 -7.41 -9.29 15.85
CA LEU A 39 -7.61 -8.41 14.69
C LEU A 39 -6.94 -8.97 13.43
N ILE A 40 -5.65 -9.30 13.51
CA ILE A 40 -4.87 -9.86 12.40
C ILE A 40 -5.49 -11.16 11.91
N ASN A 41 -5.86 -12.07 12.82
CA ASN A 41 -6.51 -13.33 12.45
C ASN A 41 -7.81 -13.11 11.68
N SER A 42 -8.60 -12.10 12.05
CA SER A 42 -9.85 -11.76 11.37
C SER A 42 -9.62 -11.21 9.96
N PHE A 43 -8.63 -10.32 9.79
CA PHE A 43 -8.23 -9.83 8.47
C PHE A 43 -7.64 -10.93 7.59
N THR A 44 -6.75 -11.76 8.13
CA THR A 44 -6.21 -12.92 7.41
C THR A 44 -7.32 -13.87 6.99
N LYS A 45 -8.35 -14.07 7.82
CA LYS A 45 -9.51 -14.87 7.46
C LYS A 45 -10.27 -14.27 6.27
N PHE A 46 -10.53 -12.96 6.28
CA PHE A 46 -11.13 -12.25 5.15
C PHE A 46 -10.29 -12.39 3.87
N GLU A 47 -9.01 -12.03 3.91
CA GLU A 47 -8.11 -12.09 2.75
C GLU A 47 -7.98 -13.51 2.19
N ASN A 48 -7.98 -14.54 3.05
CA ASN A 48 -7.97 -15.92 2.59
C ASN A 48 -9.30 -16.34 1.96
N ASN A 49 -10.42 -15.92 2.54
CA ASN A 49 -11.74 -16.28 2.06
C ASN A 49 -12.10 -15.68 0.70
N PHE A 50 -11.54 -14.51 0.37
CA PHE A 50 -11.89 -13.76 -0.84
C PHE A 50 -10.70 -13.53 -1.79
N MET A 51 -9.45 -13.78 -1.38
CA MET A 51 -8.26 -13.53 -2.21
C MET A 51 -7.20 -14.64 -2.14
N LEU A 52 -7.43 -15.71 -1.37
CA LEU A 52 -6.43 -16.79 -1.14
C LEU A 52 -5.04 -16.27 -0.73
N ARG A 53 -4.99 -15.14 -0.01
CA ARG A 53 -3.74 -14.38 0.18
C ARG A 53 -2.62 -15.18 0.83
N SER A 54 -2.94 -16.01 1.83
CA SER A 54 -1.95 -16.85 2.52
C SER A 54 -1.41 -17.94 1.60
N ASP A 55 -2.27 -18.58 0.80
CA ASP A 55 -1.84 -19.60 -0.15
C ASP A 55 -0.93 -18.96 -1.23
N ILE A 56 -1.29 -17.80 -1.77
CA ILE A 56 -0.47 -17.06 -2.75
C ILE A 56 0.85 -16.58 -2.13
N ALA A 57 0.84 -16.11 -0.88
CA ALA A 57 2.05 -15.67 -0.18
C ALA A 57 3.02 -16.82 0.14
N ASP A 58 2.56 -18.06 0.14
CA ASP A 58 3.41 -19.24 0.35
C ASP A 58 3.78 -19.98 -0.93
N ASN A 59 2.82 -20.26 -1.80
CA ASN A 59 3.01 -20.86 -3.11
C ASN A 59 1.71 -20.74 -3.89
N GLY A 60 1.63 -19.80 -4.84
CA GLY A 60 0.40 -19.60 -5.58
C GLY A 60 0.54 -18.64 -6.75
N TYR A 61 -0.61 -18.28 -7.30
CA TYR A 61 -0.76 -17.75 -8.63
C TYR A 61 -1.88 -16.71 -8.64
N GLU A 62 -1.61 -15.59 -9.30
CA GLU A 62 -2.59 -14.57 -9.64
C GLU A 62 -2.51 -14.34 -11.16
N GLN A 63 -3.66 -14.32 -11.83
CA GLN A 63 -3.75 -13.93 -13.24
C GLN A 63 -4.87 -12.95 -13.45
N LEU A 64 -4.58 -11.87 -14.17
CA LEU A 64 -5.55 -10.94 -14.69
C LEU A 64 -5.63 -11.11 -16.20
N ASN A 65 -6.84 -11.29 -16.71
CA ASN A 65 -7.15 -11.17 -18.13
C ASN A 65 -8.07 -9.97 -18.32
N PHE A 66 -7.82 -9.17 -19.34
CA PHE A 66 -8.66 -8.02 -19.65
C PHE A 66 -8.87 -7.92 -21.16
N PHE A 67 -10.13 -7.89 -21.57
CA PHE A 67 -10.56 -7.57 -22.92
C PHE A 67 -11.66 -6.52 -22.84
N LEU A 68 -11.52 -5.44 -23.60
CA LEU A 68 -12.59 -4.46 -23.79
C LEU A 68 -13.57 -5.01 -24.82
N THR A 69 -14.86 -4.99 -24.52
CA THR A 69 -15.90 -5.47 -25.44
C THR A 69 -16.81 -4.37 -25.95
N ASP A 70 -17.00 -3.32 -25.15
CA ASP A 70 -17.74 -2.12 -25.56
C ASP A 70 -17.36 -0.92 -24.67
N TYR A 71 -17.70 0.29 -25.10
CA TYR A 71 -17.49 1.51 -24.32
C TYR A 71 -18.56 2.58 -24.58
N ASP A 72 -18.95 3.30 -23.53
CA ASP A 72 -19.71 4.53 -23.59
C ASP A 72 -18.97 5.63 -22.85
N ILE A 73 -18.61 6.70 -23.55
CA ILE A 73 -17.93 7.87 -22.98
C ILE A 73 -18.84 9.06 -23.18
N GLN A 74 -19.15 9.75 -22.09
CA GLN A 74 -20.02 10.92 -22.07
C GLN A 74 -19.30 12.09 -21.41
N GLY A 75 -19.59 13.28 -21.90
CA GLY A 75 -19.05 14.53 -21.35
C GLY A 75 -18.76 15.59 -22.40
N PRO A 76 -18.36 16.79 -21.98
CA PRO A 76 -18.01 17.88 -22.88
C PRO A 76 -16.83 17.51 -23.79
N LYS A 77 -16.88 17.95 -25.06
CA LYS A 77 -15.86 17.71 -26.09
C LYS A 77 -15.55 16.23 -26.39
N VAL A 78 -16.31 15.27 -25.85
CA VAL A 78 -16.10 13.84 -26.08
C VAL A 78 -16.22 13.48 -27.55
N GLU A 79 -17.16 14.08 -28.30
CA GLU A 79 -17.28 13.86 -29.75
C GLU A 79 -15.96 14.10 -30.50
N LYS A 80 -15.22 15.16 -30.12
CA LYS A 80 -13.92 15.48 -30.74
C LYS A 80 -12.84 14.47 -30.35
N PHE A 81 -12.86 13.98 -29.11
CA PHE A 81 -11.95 12.92 -28.67
C PHE A 81 -12.24 11.62 -29.44
N LEU A 82 -13.51 11.20 -29.48
CA LEU A 82 -13.96 9.99 -30.13
C LEU A 82 -13.68 9.99 -31.64
N GLN A 83 -13.78 11.14 -32.33
CA GLN A 83 -13.36 11.24 -33.74
C GLN A 83 -11.93 10.75 -34.00
N SER A 84 -11.03 10.92 -33.02
CA SER A 84 -9.63 10.47 -33.14
C SER A 84 -9.36 9.11 -32.50
N ALA A 85 -10.06 8.77 -31.41
CA ALA A 85 -9.78 7.59 -30.60
C ALA A 85 -10.64 6.38 -30.98
N ALA A 86 -11.90 6.58 -31.40
CA ALA A 86 -12.83 5.51 -31.69
C ALA A 86 -12.29 4.49 -32.72
N PRO A 87 -11.69 4.90 -33.86
CA PRO A 87 -11.17 3.93 -34.83
C PRO A 87 -10.14 2.95 -34.23
N PHE A 88 -9.32 3.43 -33.29
CA PHE A 88 -8.36 2.59 -32.59
C PHE A 88 -9.04 1.68 -31.55
N ILE A 89 -9.98 2.22 -30.77
CA ILE A 89 -10.71 1.45 -29.75
C ILE A 89 -11.58 0.37 -30.40
N ASP A 90 -12.28 0.71 -31.48
CA ASP A 90 -13.09 -0.21 -32.28
C ASP A 90 -12.24 -1.34 -32.87
N SER A 91 -11.04 -1.02 -33.37
CA SER A 91 -10.08 -2.04 -33.83
C SER A 91 -9.63 -2.96 -32.69
N VAL A 92 -9.35 -2.42 -31.50
CA VAL A 92 -9.02 -3.22 -30.30
C VAL A 92 -10.15 -4.18 -29.95
N ILE A 93 -11.41 -3.73 -30.01
CA ILE A 93 -12.59 -4.55 -29.72
C ILE A 93 -12.82 -5.61 -30.81
N GLU A 94 -12.83 -5.21 -32.09
CA GLU A 94 -13.05 -6.10 -33.24
C GLU A 94 -12.02 -7.23 -33.28
N ASN A 95 -10.75 -6.88 -33.03
CA ASN A 95 -9.64 -7.82 -33.03
C ASN A 95 -9.44 -8.54 -31.69
N LYS A 96 -10.29 -8.28 -30.69
CA LYS A 96 -10.22 -8.85 -29.33
C LYS A 96 -8.83 -8.71 -28.73
N ILE A 97 -8.23 -7.55 -28.90
CA ILE A 97 -6.93 -7.24 -28.31
C ILE A 97 -7.13 -7.07 -26.81
N GLY A 98 -6.33 -7.81 -26.05
CA GLY A 98 -6.43 -7.83 -24.60
C GLY A 98 -5.08 -7.84 -23.92
N VAL A 99 -5.11 -7.95 -22.60
CA VAL A 99 -3.92 -8.01 -21.76
C VAL A 99 -4.06 -9.18 -20.80
N THR A 100 -2.96 -9.93 -20.66
CA THR A 100 -2.79 -10.94 -19.63
C THR A 100 -1.64 -10.51 -18.71
N SER A 101 -1.90 -10.38 -17.42
CA SER A 101 -0.85 -10.23 -16.41
C SER A 101 -0.85 -11.42 -15.46
N ARG A 102 0.34 -11.79 -14.98
CA ARG A 102 0.48 -12.90 -14.02
C ARG A 102 1.48 -12.56 -12.95
N PHE A 103 1.19 -13.06 -11.76
CA PHE A 103 2.12 -13.12 -10.65
C PHE A 103 2.16 -14.55 -10.10
N ILE A 104 3.37 -15.05 -9.87
CA ILE A 104 3.60 -16.38 -9.32
C ILE A 104 4.58 -16.25 -8.16
N ASN A 105 4.22 -16.86 -7.04
CA ASN A 105 5.17 -17.16 -5.98
C ASN A 105 5.48 -18.64 -6.01
N ASP A 106 6.67 -18.99 -6.50
CA ASP A 106 7.15 -20.36 -6.60
C ASP A 106 8.18 -20.62 -5.49
N LYS A 107 7.68 -21.10 -4.34
CA LYS A 107 8.52 -21.39 -3.18
C LYS A 107 9.48 -22.55 -3.40
N LYS A 108 9.15 -23.47 -4.31
CA LYS A 108 10.02 -24.58 -4.67
C LYS A 108 11.21 -24.08 -5.50
N ALA A 109 10.97 -23.20 -6.46
CA ALA A 109 12.01 -22.55 -7.25
C ALA A 109 12.72 -21.41 -6.50
N GLN A 110 12.17 -20.96 -5.35
CA GLN A 110 12.59 -19.75 -4.64
C GLN A 110 12.60 -18.54 -5.59
N ALA A 111 11.46 -18.31 -6.23
CA ALA A 111 11.31 -17.24 -7.20
C ALA A 111 9.92 -16.58 -7.14
N PHE A 112 9.91 -15.26 -7.26
CA PHE A 112 8.72 -14.54 -7.70
C PHE A 112 8.79 -14.34 -9.21
N LYS A 113 7.72 -14.65 -9.92
CA LYS A 113 7.65 -14.51 -11.38
C LYS A 113 6.50 -13.56 -11.73
N PHE A 114 6.74 -12.67 -12.68
CA PHE A 114 5.77 -11.72 -13.18
C PHE A 114 5.76 -11.77 -14.70
N SER A 115 4.59 -11.76 -15.32
CA SER A 115 4.48 -11.62 -16.76
C SER A 115 3.44 -10.58 -17.16
N TYR A 116 3.68 -9.91 -18.27
CA TYR A 116 2.74 -9.07 -18.99
C TYR A 116 2.77 -9.46 -20.46
N ALA A 117 1.60 -9.77 -21.00
CA ALA A 117 1.43 -10.17 -22.39
C ALA A 117 0.25 -9.42 -22.99
N PHE A 118 0.34 -9.14 -24.28
CA PHE A 118 -0.81 -8.74 -25.07
C PHE A 118 -1.45 -9.97 -25.72
N ASN A 119 -2.77 -10.04 -25.71
CA ASN A 119 -3.52 -11.05 -26.45
C ASN A 119 -3.96 -10.48 -27.79
N ASN A 120 -3.88 -11.26 -28.87
CA ASN A 120 -4.32 -10.95 -30.24
C ASN A 120 -3.75 -9.66 -30.87
N ILE A 121 -2.67 -9.09 -30.30
CA ILE A 121 -2.06 -7.86 -30.81
C ILE A 121 -1.33 -8.06 -32.14
N LEU A 122 -0.86 -9.28 -32.41
CA LEU A 122 -0.25 -9.65 -33.68
C LEU A 122 -1.19 -10.58 -34.47
N GLN A 123 -1.18 -10.47 -35.79
CA GLN A 123 -2.07 -11.24 -36.69
C GLN A 123 -1.83 -12.75 -36.66
N ASN A 124 -0.68 -13.21 -36.15
CA ASN A 124 -0.21 -14.59 -36.26
C ASN A 124 -0.03 -15.31 -34.92
N GLU A 125 -0.30 -14.65 -33.79
CA GLU A 125 -0.23 -15.26 -32.47
C GLU A 125 -1.34 -14.76 -31.53
N GLU A 126 -1.89 -15.67 -30.75
CA GLU A 126 -2.95 -15.36 -29.78
C GLU A 126 -2.41 -14.58 -28.57
N LYS A 127 -1.11 -14.73 -28.25
CA LYS A 127 -0.49 -14.12 -27.08
C LYS A 127 0.98 -13.79 -27.32
N THR A 128 1.35 -12.54 -27.06
CA THR A 128 2.69 -11.98 -27.19
C THR A 128 3.23 -11.61 -25.81
N ASP A 129 4.20 -12.36 -25.29
CA ASP A 129 4.84 -12.02 -24.01
C ASP A 129 5.77 -10.82 -24.18
N VAL A 130 5.43 -9.72 -23.50
CA VAL A 130 6.17 -8.44 -23.61
C VAL A 130 7.17 -8.29 -22.48
N ILE A 131 6.80 -8.70 -21.27
CA ILE A 131 7.67 -8.57 -20.09
C ILE A 131 7.52 -9.83 -19.27
N ASN A 132 8.60 -10.60 -19.12
CA ASN A 132 8.71 -11.71 -18.17
C ASN A 132 9.82 -11.36 -17.18
N ILE A 133 9.52 -11.38 -15.88
CA ILE A 133 10.48 -11.08 -14.81
C ILE A 133 10.51 -12.26 -13.85
N VAL A 134 11.70 -12.73 -13.50
CA VAL A 134 11.93 -13.73 -12.46
C VAL A 134 12.89 -13.15 -11.43
N MET A 135 12.38 -12.91 -10.22
CA MET A 135 13.15 -12.49 -9.05
C MET A 135 13.49 -13.73 -8.22
N GLY A 136 14.68 -14.28 -8.47
CA GLY A 136 15.15 -15.49 -7.80
C GLY A 136 16.04 -15.22 -6.59
N GLN A 137 16.58 -16.30 -6.01
CA GLN A 137 17.53 -16.19 -4.90
C GLN A 137 18.92 -15.67 -5.30
N LYS A 138 19.31 -15.80 -6.58
CA LYS A 138 20.64 -15.39 -7.07
C LYS A 138 20.58 -14.20 -8.01
N ASN A 139 19.67 -14.24 -8.96
CA ASN A 139 19.55 -13.25 -10.03
C ASN A 139 18.11 -12.72 -10.11
N ILE A 140 18.00 -11.52 -10.66
CA ILE A 140 16.77 -11.02 -11.25
C ILE A 140 16.96 -11.11 -12.76
N GLU A 141 16.04 -11.77 -13.42
CA GLU A 141 16.02 -11.98 -14.85
C GLU A 141 14.81 -11.27 -15.44
N ALA A 142 15.02 -10.50 -16.50
CA ALA A 142 13.95 -9.81 -17.23
C ALA A 142 14.09 -10.09 -18.72
N ALA A 143 13.01 -10.49 -19.38
CA ALA A 143 13.01 -10.82 -20.79
C ALA A 143 11.77 -10.25 -21.48
N SER A 144 11.91 -10.04 -22.79
CA SER A 144 10.80 -9.77 -23.70
C SER A 144 10.90 -10.78 -24.83
N PRO A 145 10.45 -12.04 -24.64
CA PRO A 145 10.81 -13.15 -25.53
C PRO A 145 10.52 -12.89 -27.00
N SER A 146 9.39 -12.25 -27.32
CA SER A 146 9.00 -11.92 -28.69
C SER A 146 9.82 -10.78 -29.31
N ILE A 147 10.42 -9.89 -28.50
CA ILE A 147 11.24 -8.76 -28.96
C ILE A 147 12.74 -9.12 -28.99
N PHE A 148 13.19 -9.85 -27.98
CA PHE A 148 14.58 -10.25 -27.80
C PHE A 148 14.61 -11.55 -27.01
N ASN A 149 14.92 -12.65 -27.69
CA ASN A 149 14.90 -14.00 -27.13
C ASN A 149 16.13 -14.29 -26.25
N LYS A 150 16.47 -13.37 -25.36
CA LYS A 150 17.49 -13.49 -24.31
C LYS A 150 17.00 -12.77 -23.06
N ALA A 151 17.39 -13.26 -21.89
CA ALA A 151 17.09 -12.62 -20.62
C ALA A 151 18.20 -11.65 -20.24
N PHE A 152 17.83 -10.46 -19.76
CA PHE A 152 18.74 -9.58 -19.05
C PHE A 152 18.84 -10.05 -17.60
N SER A 153 20.04 -10.37 -17.14
CA SER A 153 20.28 -10.83 -15.77
C SER A 153 21.15 -9.84 -15.00
N ILE A 154 20.73 -9.58 -13.77
CA ILE A 154 21.52 -8.91 -12.73
C ILE A 154 21.56 -9.79 -11.49
N PRO A 155 22.65 -9.80 -10.71
CA PRO A 155 22.62 -10.40 -9.38
C PRO A 155 21.54 -9.72 -8.53
N ALA A 156 20.74 -10.49 -7.81
CA ALA A 156 19.58 -9.98 -7.05
C ALA A 156 19.96 -9.04 -5.89
N GLN A 157 21.23 -9.06 -5.48
CA GLN A 157 21.80 -8.15 -4.48
C GLN A 157 22.43 -6.89 -5.11
N ASP A 158 22.53 -6.82 -6.44
CA ASP A 158 23.26 -5.76 -7.14
C ASP A 158 22.35 -4.82 -7.94
N LEU A 159 21.03 -4.82 -7.69
CA LEU A 159 20.12 -3.89 -8.39
C LEU A 159 20.52 -2.43 -8.20
N GLY A 160 20.98 -2.05 -7.00
CA GLY A 160 21.44 -0.68 -6.76
C GLY A 160 22.62 -0.27 -7.63
N LYS A 161 23.52 -1.20 -7.98
CA LYS A 161 24.60 -0.95 -8.95
C LYS A 161 24.04 -0.75 -10.36
N ALA A 162 23.06 -1.55 -10.77
CA ALA A 162 22.39 -1.39 -12.06
C ALA A 162 21.66 -0.03 -12.15
N LEU A 163 20.96 0.39 -11.09
CA LEU A 163 20.30 1.69 -11.01
C LEU A 163 21.31 2.85 -11.06
N ALA A 164 22.46 2.72 -10.41
CA ALA A 164 23.53 3.70 -10.46
C ALA A 164 24.14 3.85 -11.87
N LEU A 165 24.11 2.81 -12.72
CA LEU A 165 24.51 2.93 -14.13
C LEU A 165 23.53 3.79 -14.94
N ILE A 166 22.23 3.73 -14.62
CA ILE A 166 21.16 4.43 -15.34
C ILE A 166 21.06 5.89 -14.88
N ALA A 167 21.10 6.12 -13.58
CA ALA A 167 20.91 7.44 -12.98
C ALA A 167 22.04 7.79 -11.97
N PRO A 168 23.30 7.89 -12.42
CA PRO A 168 24.47 8.04 -11.53
C PRO A 168 24.48 9.34 -10.69
N LYS A 169 23.68 10.34 -11.09
CA LYS A 169 23.54 11.60 -10.34
C LYS A 169 22.51 11.51 -9.21
N GLU A 170 21.59 10.56 -9.29
CA GLU A 170 20.46 10.41 -8.37
C GLU A 170 20.63 9.20 -7.45
N VAL A 171 21.34 8.16 -7.93
CA VAL A 171 21.53 6.89 -7.24
C VAL A 171 22.98 6.72 -6.82
N PRO A 172 23.30 6.64 -5.51
CA PRO A 172 24.66 6.40 -5.04
C PRO A 172 25.22 5.08 -5.59
N ALA A 173 26.48 5.10 -6.06
CA ALA A 173 27.13 3.91 -6.63
C ALA A 173 27.35 2.77 -5.61
N ASN A 174 27.30 3.06 -4.31
CA ASN A 174 27.39 2.10 -3.22
C ASN A 174 26.04 1.58 -2.74
N LEU A 175 24.94 1.92 -3.42
CA LEU A 175 23.61 1.47 -3.03
C LEU A 175 23.49 -0.05 -3.21
N ASN A 176 23.29 -0.75 -2.09
CA ASN A 176 23.05 -2.18 -2.07
C ASN A 176 21.57 -2.43 -1.82
N ILE A 177 20.91 -3.16 -2.71
CA ILE A 177 19.50 -3.52 -2.59
C ILE A 177 19.41 -5.03 -2.74
N ASP A 178 19.07 -5.70 -1.64
CA ASP A 178 18.80 -7.13 -1.65
C ASP A 178 17.33 -7.36 -2.01
N LEU A 179 17.10 -7.80 -3.25
CA LEU A 179 15.79 -8.25 -3.72
C LEU A 179 15.80 -9.75 -4.01
N THR A 180 16.61 -10.52 -3.27
CA THR A 180 16.53 -11.98 -3.35
C THR A 180 15.14 -12.45 -2.90
N TYR A 181 14.70 -13.60 -3.43
CA TYR A 181 13.42 -14.20 -3.07
C TYR A 181 13.12 -14.21 -1.57
N ASN A 182 14.08 -14.65 -0.75
CA ASN A 182 13.88 -14.71 0.70
C ASN A 182 13.67 -13.33 1.34
N THR A 183 14.35 -12.29 0.84
CA THR A 183 14.17 -10.91 1.30
C THR A 183 12.84 -10.34 0.80
N LEU A 184 12.45 -10.62 -0.45
CA LEU A 184 11.17 -10.16 -0.98
C LEU A 184 9.97 -10.81 -0.27
N ARG A 185 10.08 -12.09 0.06
CA ARG A 185 9.02 -12.86 0.74
C ARG A 185 8.71 -12.33 2.14
N THR A 186 9.63 -11.65 2.81
CA THR A 186 9.31 -11.05 4.12
C THR A 186 8.44 -9.81 4.00
N PHE A 187 8.45 -9.08 2.86
CA PHE A 187 7.58 -7.93 2.62
C PHE A 187 6.10 -8.30 2.57
N THR A 188 5.78 -9.54 2.19
CA THR A 188 4.38 -10.00 2.06
C THR A 188 3.80 -10.53 3.37
N SER A 189 4.61 -10.60 4.45
CA SER A 189 4.14 -11.06 5.75
C SER A 189 3.40 -9.96 6.51
N ILE A 190 2.19 -10.28 6.99
CA ILE A 190 1.41 -9.39 7.85
C ILE A 190 2.07 -9.27 9.24
N GLN A 191 2.65 -10.37 9.75
CA GLN A 191 3.26 -10.40 11.09
C GLN A 191 4.79 -10.27 11.03
N PRO A 192 5.41 -9.56 11.99
CA PRO A 192 6.86 -9.59 12.16
C PRO A 192 7.32 -10.98 12.61
N ASP A 193 8.57 -11.34 12.30
CA ASP A 193 9.17 -12.56 12.84
C ASP A 193 9.41 -12.44 14.36
N LYS A 194 9.72 -13.57 15.01
CA LYS A 194 9.96 -13.60 16.47
C LYS A 194 11.07 -12.64 16.92
N ALA A 195 12.08 -12.42 16.09
CA ALA A 195 13.21 -11.54 16.44
C ALA A 195 12.84 -10.06 16.35
N SER A 196 12.04 -9.70 15.35
CA SER A 196 11.50 -8.35 15.13
C SER A 196 10.45 -8.03 16.18
N GLN A 197 9.55 -8.97 16.46
CA GLN A 197 8.60 -8.89 17.57
C GLN A 197 9.34 -8.58 18.88
N LYS A 198 10.36 -9.39 19.24
CA LYS A 198 11.21 -9.16 20.43
C LYS A 198 11.86 -7.76 20.52
N ARG A 199 12.03 -7.04 19.41
CA ARG A 199 12.53 -5.65 19.44
C ARG A 199 11.41 -4.65 19.77
N TYR A 200 10.24 -4.76 19.15
CA TYR A 200 9.06 -3.95 19.51
C TYR A 200 8.67 -4.16 20.96
N ASP A 201 8.72 -5.42 21.35
CA ASP A 201 8.58 -5.89 22.70
C ASP A 201 9.42 -5.08 23.69
N LYS A 202 10.73 -5.10 23.46
CA LYS A 202 11.71 -4.39 24.29
C LYS A 202 11.40 -2.89 24.34
N ALA A 203 11.03 -2.28 23.21
CA ALA A 203 10.67 -0.87 23.17
C ALA A 203 9.46 -0.58 24.07
N GLN A 204 8.38 -1.35 23.96
CA GLN A 204 7.22 -1.21 24.85
C GLN A 204 7.58 -1.37 26.33
N GLY A 205 8.44 -2.33 26.65
CA GLY A 205 8.89 -2.52 28.04
C GLY A 205 9.60 -1.32 28.63
N ILE A 206 10.27 -0.55 27.78
CA ILE A 206 10.86 0.73 28.17
C ILE A 206 9.74 1.74 28.43
N LEU A 207 8.81 1.90 27.48
CA LEU A 207 7.70 2.86 27.56
C LEU A 207 6.87 2.71 28.84
N TYR A 208 6.50 1.48 29.22
CA TYR A 208 5.66 1.19 30.38
C TYR A 208 6.44 1.04 31.70
N LYS A 209 7.77 1.12 31.70
CA LYS A 209 8.60 0.72 32.84
C LYS A 209 8.25 1.47 34.13
N HIS A 210 8.09 2.79 34.04
CA HIS A 210 7.70 3.65 35.16
C HIS A 210 6.41 4.43 34.87
N ALA A 211 5.55 3.89 33.99
CA ALA A 211 4.24 4.48 33.74
C ALA A 211 3.36 4.40 34.99
N VAL A 212 2.64 5.49 35.28
CA VAL A 212 1.64 5.52 36.33
C VAL A 212 0.33 5.03 35.73
N ILE A 213 -0.20 3.93 36.27
CA ILE A 213 -1.37 3.24 35.72
C ILE A 213 -2.45 3.23 36.78
N THR A 214 -3.61 3.80 36.46
CA THR A 214 -4.81 3.72 37.29
C THR A 214 -5.89 2.96 36.53
N ARG A 215 -6.68 2.17 37.25
CA ARG A 215 -7.80 1.42 36.67
C ARG A 215 -9.09 1.85 37.35
N ASN A 216 -10.11 2.20 36.56
CA ASN A 216 -11.45 2.48 37.01
C ASN A 216 -12.45 1.64 36.20
N GLY A 217 -12.91 0.54 36.78
CA GLY A 217 -13.72 -0.45 36.07
C GLY A 217 -12.97 -1.04 34.86
N ASP A 218 -13.51 -0.78 33.68
CA ASP A 218 -13.00 -1.26 32.38
C ASP A 218 -12.01 -0.28 31.72
N THR A 219 -11.80 0.89 32.33
CA THR A 219 -10.90 1.91 31.81
C THR A 219 -9.56 1.90 32.55
N TYR A 220 -8.45 1.94 31.80
CA TYR A 220 -7.11 2.20 32.30
C TYR A 220 -6.69 3.61 31.87
N SER A 221 -6.21 4.42 32.81
CA SER A 221 -5.59 5.71 32.53
C SER A 221 -4.10 5.63 32.86
N ILE A 222 -3.27 6.01 31.90
CA ILE A 222 -1.83 5.77 31.91
C ILE A 222 -1.13 7.10 31.67
N VAL A 223 -0.19 7.44 32.54
CA VAL A 223 0.69 8.60 32.37
C VAL A 223 2.12 8.09 32.23
N PHE A 224 2.75 8.36 31.10
CA PHE A 224 4.10 7.89 30.82
C PHE A 224 5.17 8.76 31.48
N ASN A 225 6.29 8.13 31.82
CA ASN A 225 7.46 8.83 32.33
C ASN A 225 8.30 9.38 31.17
N ASN A 226 8.63 10.68 31.20
CA ASN A 226 9.36 11.34 30.11
C ASN A 226 10.77 10.76 29.88
N ASP A 227 11.48 10.29 30.92
CA ASP A 227 12.79 9.67 30.75
C ASP A 227 12.70 8.30 30.07
N ASP A 228 11.57 7.60 30.23
CA ASP A 228 11.28 6.36 29.51
C ASP A 228 10.87 6.65 28.06
N ILE A 229 10.09 7.70 27.78
CA ILE A 229 9.77 8.15 26.40
C ILE A 229 11.05 8.45 25.61
N VAL A 230 11.98 9.19 26.21
CA VAL A 230 13.28 9.51 25.61
C VAL A 230 14.09 8.26 25.23
N LYS A 231 13.96 7.17 25.99
CA LYS A 231 14.62 5.89 25.71
C LYS A 231 13.80 5.00 24.78
N PHE A 232 12.48 5.14 24.80
CA PHE A 232 11.53 4.39 23.98
C PHE A 232 11.71 4.72 22.50
N ILE A 233 11.74 6.01 22.14
CA ILE A 233 11.85 6.47 20.74
C ILE A 233 13.04 5.81 20.01
N PRO A 234 14.29 5.87 20.49
CA PRO A 234 15.41 5.22 19.80
C PRO A 234 15.29 3.68 19.81
N ALA A 235 14.67 3.08 20.83
CA ALA A 235 14.42 1.64 20.86
C ALA A 235 13.38 1.21 19.81
N LEU A 236 12.34 2.02 19.60
CA LEU A 236 11.31 1.83 18.59
C LEU A 236 11.89 2.00 17.18
N VAL A 237 12.65 3.08 16.92
CA VAL A 237 13.37 3.27 15.66
C VAL A 237 14.27 2.07 15.37
N ASN A 238 14.97 1.57 16.39
CA ASN A 238 15.78 0.37 16.25
C ASN A 238 14.95 -0.90 15.97
N ALA A 239 13.73 -1.01 16.49
CA ALA A 239 12.82 -2.11 16.18
C ALA A 239 12.36 -2.05 14.71
N VAL A 240 11.85 -0.89 14.29
CA VAL A 240 11.38 -0.59 12.92
C VAL A 240 12.47 -0.87 11.89
N LYS A 241 13.66 -0.28 12.05
CA LYS A 241 14.76 -0.47 11.08
C LYS A 241 15.27 -1.90 10.97
N ASN A 242 15.03 -2.72 11.98
CA ASN A 242 15.45 -4.13 12.01
C ASN A 242 14.28 -5.10 11.87
N ASP A 243 13.09 -4.63 11.54
CA ASP A 243 11.95 -5.48 11.27
C ASP A 243 12.18 -6.24 9.96
N ASN A 244 12.06 -7.56 9.99
CA ASN A 244 12.31 -8.41 8.82
C ASN A 244 11.46 -8.02 7.59
N ARG A 245 10.28 -7.42 7.81
CA ARG A 245 9.37 -6.99 6.74
C ARG A 245 9.75 -5.67 6.09
N ILE A 246 10.57 -4.81 6.72
CA ILE A 246 10.87 -3.49 6.17
C ILE A 246 12.36 -3.15 6.19
N LYS A 247 13.20 -3.94 6.86
CA LYS A 247 14.64 -3.68 7.02
C LYS A 247 15.36 -3.45 5.69
N ALA A 248 15.07 -4.25 4.66
CA ALA A 248 15.70 -4.07 3.36
C ALA A 248 15.31 -2.73 2.70
N LEU A 249 14.04 -2.32 2.77
CA LEU A 249 13.58 -1.00 2.33
C LEU A 249 14.16 0.13 3.19
N TRP A 250 14.19 -0.05 4.50
CA TRP A 250 14.77 0.93 5.42
C TRP A 250 16.24 1.18 5.10
N ASN A 251 17.04 0.11 4.95
CA ASN A 251 18.45 0.22 4.59
C ASN A 251 18.65 0.92 3.24
N PHE A 252 17.78 0.66 2.27
CA PHE A 252 17.79 1.36 0.99
C PHE A 252 17.57 2.87 1.17
N TYR A 253 16.52 3.26 1.90
CA TYR A 253 16.23 4.67 2.15
C TYR A 253 17.27 5.37 3.02
N GLU A 254 17.81 4.68 4.03
CA GLU A 254 18.88 5.20 4.90
C GLU A 254 20.15 5.48 4.10
N ASN A 255 20.50 4.63 3.13
CA ASN A 255 21.62 4.87 2.23
C ASN A 255 21.34 5.98 1.21
N LEU A 256 20.11 6.04 0.67
CA LEU A 256 19.72 7.05 -0.33
C LEU A 256 19.65 8.46 0.28
N PHE A 257 19.17 8.56 1.53
CA PHE A 257 18.93 9.81 2.24
C PHE A 257 19.81 9.95 3.49
N GLU A 258 21.05 9.45 3.41
CA GLU A 258 21.97 9.37 4.57
C GLU A 258 22.14 10.72 5.28
N LYS A 259 22.22 11.82 4.53
CA LYS A 259 22.36 13.17 5.09
C LYS A 259 21.12 13.57 5.88
N GLU A 260 19.94 13.36 5.32
CA GLU A 260 18.68 13.69 5.94
C GLU A 260 18.43 12.85 7.21
N PHE A 261 18.77 11.56 7.19
CA PHE A 261 18.68 10.70 8.37
C PHE A 261 19.64 11.17 9.48
N LYS A 262 20.89 11.51 9.13
CA LYS A 262 21.86 12.08 10.10
C LYS A 262 21.38 13.40 10.68
N GLU A 263 20.82 14.30 9.87
CA GLU A 263 20.25 15.55 10.35
C GLU A 263 19.07 15.33 11.31
N ILE A 264 18.22 14.33 11.04
CA ILE A 264 17.09 13.98 11.92
C ILE A 264 17.62 13.41 13.24
N GLU A 265 18.59 12.51 13.20
CA GLU A 265 19.21 11.93 14.40
C GLU A 265 19.92 13.00 15.24
N GLU A 266 20.66 13.90 14.60
CA GLU A 266 21.31 15.02 15.28
C GLU A 266 20.27 15.92 15.94
N LYS A 267 19.23 16.35 15.22
CA LYS A 267 18.13 17.17 15.79
C LYS A 267 17.40 16.48 16.92
N PHE A 268 17.21 15.17 16.83
CA PHE A 268 16.61 14.42 17.92
C PHE A 268 17.46 14.53 19.20
N ASN A 269 18.77 14.32 19.07
CA ASN A 269 19.71 14.33 20.18
C ASN A 269 19.99 15.72 20.76
N THR A 270 19.97 16.78 19.93
CA THR A 270 20.33 18.15 20.33
C THR A 270 19.14 19.02 20.72
N GLU A 271 17.96 18.80 20.13
CA GLU A 271 16.79 19.69 20.33
C GLU A 271 15.55 18.96 20.87
N ILE A 272 15.14 17.85 20.24
CA ILE A 272 13.83 17.25 20.51
C ILE A 272 13.82 16.56 21.88
N LYS A 273 14.89 15.85 22.21
CA LYS A 273 15.02 15.08 23.45
C LYS A 273 14.78 15.91 24.70
N ASP A 274 15.25 17.15 24.73
CA ASP A 274 15.05 18.03 25.88
C ASP A 274 13.62 18.57 25.94
N LYS A 275 13.02 18.90 24.79
CA LYS A 275 11.62 19.35 24.70
C LYS A 275 10.61 18.28 25.13
N ILE A 276 10.92 17.00 24.93
CA ILE A 276 10.08 15.88 25.41
C ILE A 276 9.81 15.99 26.92
N LYS A 277 10.77 16.50 27.69
CA LYS A 277 10.59 16.65 29.16
C LYS A 277 9.54 17.69 29.53
N GLU A 278 9.23 18.62 28.63
CA GLU A 278 8.19 19.64 28.80
C GLU A 278 6.80 19.16 28.37
N CYS A 279 6.71 17.94 27.82
CA CYS A 279 5.47 17.34 27.38
C CYS A 279 4.90 16.38 28.43
N SER A 280 3.60 16.16 28.35
CA SER A 280 2.86 15.10 29.04
C SER A 280 2.40 14.09 28.00
N PHE A 281 2.66 12.81 28.24
CA PHE A 281 2.23 11.72 27.39
C PHE A 281 1.25 10.85 28.17
N THR A 282 0.06 10.66 27.63
CA THR A 282 -1.03 9.91 28.27
C THR A 282 -1.61 8.88 27.33
N GLU A 283 -2.12 7.80 27.91
CA GLU A 283 -2.88 6.77 27.20
C GLU A 283 -4.12 6.40 28.03
N GLU A 284 -5.28 6.31 27.38
CA GLU A 284 -6.50 5.77 27.94
C GLU A 284 -6.91 4.52 27.16
N LEU A 285 -7.09 3.40 27.87
CA LEU A 285 -7.53 2.14 27.29
C LEU A 285 -8.88 1.76 27.87
N ILE A 286 -9.86 1.49 27.01
CA ILE A 286 -11.13 0.88 27.41
C ILE A 286 -11.07 -0.59 27.02
N VAL A 287 -11.18 -1.46 28.02
CA VAL A 287 -11.03 -2.92 27.87
C VAL A 287 -12.34 -3.62 28.16
N LYS A 288 -12.80 -4.43 27.21
CA LYS A 288 -13.96 -5.31 27.39
C LYS A 288 -13.59 -6.72 26.97
N ASP A 289 -13.98 -7.71 27.77
CA ASP A 289 -13.69 -9.13 27.49
C ASP A 289 -12.18 -9.42 27.25
N ASN A 290 -11.31 -8.71 27.98
CA ASN A 290 -9.84 -8.73 27.84
C ASN A 290 -9.31 -8.28 26.46
N LEU A 291 -10.08 -7.46 25.75
CA LEU A 291 -9.71 -6.87 24.47
C LEU A 291 -9.87 -5.34 24.51
N VAL A 292 -9.02 -4.62 23.78
CA VAL A 292 -9.04 -3.15 23.73
C VAL A 292 -10.12 -2.69 22.75
N ILE A 293 -11.24 -2.17 23.26
CA ILE A 293 -12.29 -1.63 22.39
C ILE A 293 -12.04 -0.16 22.02
N LYS A 294 -11.19 0.53 22.80
CA LYS A 294 -10.76 1.91 22.55
C LYS A 294 -9.35 2.15 23.12
N ASP A 295 -8.47 2.77 22.35
CA ASP A 295 -7.14 3.23 22.77
C ASP A 295 -6.97 4.69 22.35
N ILE A 296 -6.74 5.58 23.31
CA ILE A 296 -6.53 7.00 23.10
C ILE A 296 -5.14 7.36 23.62
N CYS A 297 -4.23 7.75 22.73
CA CYS A 297 -2.93 8.29 23.09
C CYS A 297 -2.89 9.80 22.85
N THR A 298 -2.46 10.56 23.86
CA THR A 298 -2.43 12.03 23.82
C THR A 298 -1.05 12.55 24.19
N VAL A 299 -0.62 13.60 23.49
CA VAL A 299 0.58 14.37 23.83
C VAL A 299 0.18 15.81 24.05
N SER A 300 0.60 16.37 25.19
CA SER A 300 0.28 17.74 25.58
C SER A 300 1.55 18.51 25.96
N THR A 301 1.62 19.78 25.60
CA THR A 301 2.67 20.70 26.06
C THR A 301 2.04 21.90 26.76
N LYS A 302 2.55 22.28 27.93
CA LYS A 302 2.00 23.40 28.74
C LYS A 302 0.48 23.29 28.98
N GLY A 303 -0.03 22.08 29.18
CA GLY A 303 -1.46 21.80 29.42
C GLY A 303 -2.33 21.83 28.16
N LYS A 304 -1.74 21.91 26.97
CA LYS A 304 -2.43 21.95 25.69
C LYS A 304 -2.11 20.73 24.85
N GLU A 305 -3.14 20.04 24.39
CA GLU A 305 -3.02 18.89 23.50
C GLU A 305 -2.45 19.32 22.14
N ILE A 306 -1.46 18.57 21.67
CA ILE A 306 -0.77 18.79 20.38
C ILE A 306 -0.84 17.56 19.49
N VAL A 307 -1.12 16.39 20.06
CA VAL A 307 -1.35 15.14 19.33
C VAL A 307 -2.47 14.38 20.01
N HIS A 308 -3.46 13.94 19.22
CA HIS A 308 -4.51 13.01 19.62
C HIS A 308 -4.52 11.83 18.66
N LEU A 309 -4.30 10.64 19.18
CA LEU A 309 -4.44 9.40 18.45
C LEU A 309 -5.55 8.59 19.12
N GLU A 310 -6.56 8.20 18.37
CA GLU A 310 -7.65 7.37 18.85
C GLU A 310 -7.86 6.19 17.91
N THR A 311 -7.93 4.99 18.47
CA THR A 311 -8.34 3.79 17.75
C THR A 311 -9.52 3.14 18.47
N GLY A 312 -10.46 2.63 17.71
CA GLY A 312 -11.66 1.97 18.23
C GLY A 312 -11.95 0.69 17.47
N ILE A 313 -12.37 -0.34 18.21
CA ILE A 313 -12.86 -1.61 17.64
C ILE A 313 -14.18 -1.92 18.33
N LYS A 314 -15.28 -1.82 17.59
CA LYS A 314 -16.63 -2.09 18.10
C LYS A 314 -16.86 -3.58 18.36
N ASN A 315 -16.41 -4.47 17.47
CA ASN A 315 -16.66 -5.90 17.56
C ASN A 315 -15.48 -6.74 17.05
N TYR A 316 -14.82 -7.48 17.94
CA TYR A 316 -13.70 -8.34 17.54
C TYR A 316 -14.07 -9.62 16.78
N GLU A 317 -15.34 -10.04 16.78
CA GLU A 317 -15.80 -11.17 15.95
C GLU A 317 -16.00 -10.75 14.49
N ASN A 318 -16.22 -9.46 14.25
CA ASN A 318 -16.29 -8.87 12.93
C ASN A 318 -15.64 -7.46 12.98
N PRO A 319 -14.30 -7.37 13.04
CA PRO A 319 -13.62 -6.09 13.28
C PRO A 319 -13.94 -5.01 12.24
N ILE A 320 -14.27 -5.40 11.02
CA ILE A 320 -14.65 -4.47 9.95
C ILE A 320 -15.98 -3.74 10.24
N ASP A 321 -16.85 -4.27 11.12
CA ASP A 321 -17.99 -3.52 11.63
C ASP A 321 -17.56 -2.55 12.73
N GLY A 322 -17.11 -1.36 12.35
CA GLY A 322 -16.87 -0.26 13.29
C GLY A 322 -15.45 -0.23 13.86
N MET A 323 -14.42 -0.49 13.04
CA MET A 323 -13.10 0.06 13.33
C MET A 323 -13.07 1.55 13.05
N THR A 324 -12.45 2.30 13.96
CA THR A 324 -12.15 3.71 13.79
C THR A 324 -10.69 3.98 14.08
N TYR A 325 -10.12 4.95 13.37
CA TYR A 325 -8.81 5.50 13.63
C TYR A 325 -8.87 7.01 13.43
N THR A 326 -8.28 7.77 14.34
CA THR A 326 -8.17 9.22 14.24
C THR A 326 -6.79 9.65 14.70
N LEU A 327 -6.13 10.49 13.91
CA LEU A 327 -4.88 11.15 14.26
C LEU A 327 -5.05 12.64 14.00
N ASN A 328 -4.93 13.46 15.04
CA ASN A 328 -4.90 14.91 14.93
C ASN A 328 -3.58 15.44 15.48
N ILE A 329 -2.96 16.38 14.75
CA ILE A 329 -1.72 17.06 15.15
C ILE A 329 -1.92 18.56 15.01
N THR A 330 -1.76 19.29 16.11
CA THR A 330 -1.98 20.74 16.17
C THR A 330 -0.65 21.49 16.38
N ASP A 331 -0.51 22.71 15.84
CA ASP A 331 0.69 23.54 16.09
C ASP A 331 0.62 24.11 17.51
N PRO A 332 1.59 23.82 18.40
CA PRO A 332 1.67 24.44 19.71
C PRO A 332 1.57 25.97 19.69
N LYS A 333 2.05 26.62 18.62
CA LYS A 333 2.05 28.09 18.44
C LYS A 333 0.69 28.66 18.03
N LEU A 334 -0.22 27.82 17.53
CA LEU A 334 -1.55 28.23 17.07
C LEU A 334 -2.63 28.01 18.14
N ILE A 335 -2.32 27.27 19.21
CA ILE A 335 -3.30 26.95 20.27
C ILE A 335 -3.76 28.19 21.05
N ASP A 336 -2.99 29.27 21.09
CA ASP A 336 -3.36 30.54 21.76
C ASP A 336 -4.18 31.50 20.88
N LYS A 337 -4.40 31.19 19.60
CA LYS A 337 -4.99 32.12 18.63
C LYS A 337 -6.47 31.87 18.31
N ASP A 338 -7.18 31.06 19.11
CA ASP A 338 -8.54 30.57 18.82
C ASP A 338 -8.69 29.84 17.46
N THR A 339 -7.58 29.52 16.80
CA THR A 339 -7.52 28.73 15.59
C THR A 339 -7.50 27.25 15.96
N LYS A 340 -8.67 26.62 15.97
CA LYS A 340 -8.87 25.17 16.22
C LYS A 340 -8.43 24.25 15.07
N ALA A 341 -7.67 24.75 14.09
CA ALA A 341 -7.33 23.96 12.91
C ALA A 341 -6.14 23.04 13.21
N ASP A 342 -6.35 21.73 13.13
CA ASP A 342 -5.28 20.74 13.13
C ASP A 342 -4.37 20.98 11.91
N ILE A 343 -3.06 20.89 12.09
CA ILE A 343 -2.11 20.95 10.97
C ILE A 343 -2.28 19.70 10.10
N ILE A 344 -2.49 18.55 10.74
CA ILE A 344 -2.75 17.27 10.09
C ILE A 344 -3.89 16.62 10.83
N SER A 345 -4.93 16.21 10.12
CA SER A 345 -5.93 15.29 10.65
C SER A 345 -6.15 14.14 9.67
N PHE A 346 -6.17 12.92 10.20
CA PHE A 346 -6.50 11.70 9.47
C PHE A 346 -7.61 10.98 10.23
N VAL A 347 -8.68 10.63 9.53
CA VAL A 347 -9.82 9.89 10.07
C VAL A 347 -10.05 8.69 9.19
N PHE A 348 -10.24 7.53 9.79
CA PHE A 348 -10.60 6.31 9.10
C PHE A 348 -11.73 5.62 9.86
N ALA A 349 -12.71 5.11 9.13
CA ALA A 349 -13.82 4.37 9.69
C ALA A 349 -14.22 3.24 8.75
N THR A 350 -14.68 2.14 9.33
CA THR A 350 -15.17 0.97 8.59
C THR A 350 -16.55 0.59 9.10
N GLU A 351 -17.35 0.06 8.19
CA GLU A 351 -18.59 -0.64 8.50
C GLU A 351 -18.71 -1.86 7.59
N GLY A 352 -19.50 -2.86 8.00
CA GLY A 352 -19.71 -4.01 7.16
C GLY A 352 -19.91 -5.33 7.87
N THR A 353 -19.86 -6.41 7.12
CA THR A 353 -20.00 -7.78 7.60
C THR A 353 -19.16 -8.72 6.76
N ILE A 354 -18.40 -9.58 7.44
CA ILE A 354 -17.66 -10.66 6.80
C ILE A 354 -18.09 -12.00 7.39
N THR A 355 -18.31 -12.95 6.50
CA THR A 355 -18.50 -14.38 6.78
C THR A 355 -17.59 -15.19 5.86
N ASP A 356 -17.73 -16.51 5.85
CA ASP A 356 -16.93 -17.38 4.96
C ASP A 356 -17.34 -17.31 3.49
N THR A 357 -18.57 -16.84 3.22
CA THR A 357 -19.18 -16.81 1.89
C THR A 357 -19.58 -15.42 1.43
N THR A 358 -19.78 -14.49 2.37
CA THR A 358 -20.24 -13.12 2.07
C THR A 358 -19.35 -12.09 2.74
N ALA A 359 -18.93 -11.08 1.99
CA ALA A 359 -18.27 -9.88 2.48
C ALA A 359 -19.02 -8.67 1.96
N LYS A 360 -19.36 -7.75 2.85
CA LYS A 360 -19.86 -6.41 2.53
C LYS A 360 -19.07 -5.46 3.39
N ILE A 361 -18.19 -4.67 2.78
CA ILE A 361 -17.23 -3.83 3.47
C ILE A 361 -17.39 -2.44 2.88
N ASP A 362 -17.56 -1.46 3.73
CA ASP A 362 -17.55 -0.05 3.38
C ASP A 362 -16.53 0.62 4.31
N TYR A 363 -15.62 1.42 3.77
CA TYR A 363 -14.69 2.18 4.59
C TYR A 363 -14.46 3.58 4.04
N SER A 364 -14.27 4.52 4.95
CA SER A 364 -13.93 5.90 4.64
C SER A 364 -12.58 6.26 5.23
N ALA A 365 -11.84 7.08 4.51
CA ALA A 365 -10.59 7.68 4.93
C ALA A 365 -10.57 9.15 4.52
N SER A 366 -10.40 10.04 5.49
CA SER A 366 -10.26 11.48 5.29
C SER A 366 -8.87 11.89 5.74
N MET A 367 -8.18 12.66 4.92
CA MET A 367 -6.92 13.29 5.26
C MET A 367 -7.02 14.79 5.02
N SER A 368 -6.64 15.58 6.01
CA SER A 368 -6.58 17.03 5.95
C SER A 368 -5.21 17.53 6.37
N VAL A 369 -4.71 18.54 5.67
CA VAL A 369 -3.46 19.23 5.98
C VAL A 369 -3.68 20.74 5.88
N THR A 370 -3.58 21.43 7.01
CA THR A 370 -3.62 22.88 7.07
C THR A 370 -2.26 23.42 6.66
N ASN A 371 -2.21 24.18 5.56
CA ASN A 371 -0.98 24.78 5.04
C ASN A 371 -1.10 26.30 5.07
N ASP A 372 -0.36 26.97 5.95
CA ASP A 372 -0.31 28.45 6.11
C ASP A 372 0.34 29.19 4.91
N THR A 373 0.61 28.50 3.80
CA THR A 373 1.22 29.13 2.62
C THR A 373 0.22 29.22 1.49
N GLU A 374 -0.02 30.43 0.97
CA GLU A 374 -0.87 30.82 -0.18
C GLU A 374 -0.60 30.04 -1.51
N LYS A 375 0.27 29.03 -1.49
CA LYS A 375 0.72 28.24 -2.66
C LYS A 375 0.41 26.74 -2.57
N SER A 376 -0.34 26.27 -1.58
CA SER A 376 -0.70 24.84 -1.49
C SER A 376 -1.87 24.53 -2.42
N SER A 377 -1.73 23.51 -3.27
CA SER A 377 -2.73 23.12 -4.28
C SER A 377 -3.69 22.01 -3.83
N LEU A 378 -3.49 21.43 -2.63
CA LEU A 378 -4.32 20.38 -2.05
C LEU A 378 -4.33 20.58 -0.52
N SER A 379 -5.51 20.62 0.10
CA SER A 379 -5.67 20.68 1.56
C SER A 379 -6.26 19.39 2.11
N ASP A 380 -7.20 18.78 1.39
CA ASP A 380 -7.94 17.62 1.91
C ASP A 380 -8.22 16.59 0.81
N ILE A 381 -8.28 15.34 1.23
CA ILE A 381 -8.75 14.21 0.43
C ILE A 381 -9.69 13.39 1.29
N ASP A 382 -10.92 13.25 0.84
CA ASP A 382 -11.88 12.28 1.36
C ASP A 382 -11.94 11.11 0.39
N MET A 383 -11.86 9.89 0.90
CA MET A 383 -12.00 8.66 0.14
C MET A 383 -13.02 7.76 0.81
N HIS A 384 -13.82 7.10 -0.01
CA HIS A 384 -14.74 6.05 0.36
C HIS A 384 -14.44 4.84 -0.55
N TYR A 385 -14.43 3.65 0.02
CA TYR A 385 -14.19 2.42 -0.72
C TYR A 385 -15.20 1.40 -0.25
N TYR A 386 -15.66 0.57 -1.18
CA TYR A 386 -16.58 -0.52 -0.86
C TYR A 386 -16.17 -1.79 -1.59
N PHE A 387 -16.41 -2.91 -0.92
CA PHE A 387 -16.21 -4.25 -1.44
C PHE A 387 -17.39 -5.13 -1.06
N TYR A 388 -18.01 -5.74 -2.05
CA TYR A 388 -19.10 -6.68 -1.89
C TYR A 388 -18.81 -7.95 -2.68
N ALA A 389 -18.93 -9.10 -2.02
CA ALA A 389 -18.81 -10.42 -2.59
C ALA A 389 -19.77 -11.38 -1.88
N ASP A 390 -20.55 -12.17 -2.62
CA ASP A 390 -21.48 -13.16 -2.06
C ASP A 390 -21.45 -14.48 -2.85
N THR A 391 -20.52 -15.35 -2.47
CA THR A 391 -20.30 -16.64 -3.13
C THR A 391 -21.47 -17.63 -2.99
N THR A 392 -22.54 -17.28 -2.27
CA THR A 392 -23.77 -18.08 -2.22
C THR A 392 -24.73 -17.78 -3.37
N LYS A 393 -24.57 -16.64 -4.04
CA LYS A 393 -25.37 -16.20 -5.19
C LYS A 393 -24.65 -16.57 -6.50
N GLN A 394 -25.43 -16.77 -7.56
CA GLN A 394 -24.89 -17.08 -8.89
C GLN A 394 -24.55 -15.84 -9.71
N ASN A 395 -25.34 -14.76 -9.60
CA ASN A 395 -25.20 -13.53 -10.37
C ASN A 395 -25.25 -12.31 -9.45
N ASP A 396 -24.80 -11.14 -9.96
CA ASP A 396 -24.77 -9.85 -9.24
C ASP A 396 -24.17 -9.97 -7.84
N ASN A 397 -23.15 -10.82 -7.73
CA ASN A 397 -22.60 -11.26 -6.46
C ASN A 397 -21.22 -10.66 -6.19
N PHE A 398 -20.72 -9.78 -7.05
CA PHE A 398 -19.48 -9.04 -6.86
C PHE A 398 -19.62 -7.56 -7.27
N LYS A 399 -19.14 -6.68 -6.41
CA LYS A 399 -19.04 -5.24 -6.66
C LYS A 399 -17.86 -4.68 -5.86
N ILE A 400 -17.02 -3.88 -6.48
CA ILE A 400 -15.96 -3.12 -5.80
C ILE A 400 -15.94 -1.70 -6.33
N GLY A 401 -15.59 -0.73 -5.50
CA GLY A 401 -15.43 0.63 -5.98
C GLY A 401 -14.81 1.57 -4.96
N MET A 402 -14.55 2.78 -5.45
CA MET A 402 -13.91 3.87 -4.73
C MET A 402 -14.53 5.19 -5.18
N ASP A 403 -14.84 6.04 -4.21
CA ASP A 403 -15.15 7.45 -4.41
C ASP A 403 -14.06 8.29 -3.73
N ALA A 404 -13.56 9.31 -4.41
CA ALA A 404 -12.55 10.21 -3.87
C ALA A 404 -12.88 11.66 -4.20
N THR A 405 -12.84 12.52 -3.19
CA THR A 405 -13.01 13.96 -3.33
C THR A 405 -11.76 14.67 -2.83
N ALA A 406 -11.15 15.46 -3.71
CA ALA A 406 -10.01 16.32 -3.37
C ALA A 406 -10.47 17.76 -3.20
N TYR A 407 -9.89 18.47 -2.23
CA TYR A 407 -10.21 19.87 -1.91
C TYR A 407 -8.96 20.75 -1.93
N ASN A 408 -9.17 22.03 -2.29
CA ASN A 408 -8.15 23.07 -2.23
C ASN A 408 -8.19 23.78 -0.87
N GLY A 409 -7.02 24.27 -0.43
CA GLY A 409 -6.86 25.03 0.81
C GLY A 409 -7.25 26.51 0.71
N LEU A 410 -7.86 26.93 -0.40
CA LEU A 410 -8.41 28.26 -0.54
C LEU A 410 -9.87 28.24 -0.08
N ASP A 411 -10.21 29.11 0.87
CA ASP A 411 -11.60 29.42 1.18
C ASP A 411 -12.33 29.77 -0.13
N GLY A 412 -13.45 29.09 -0.38
CA GLY A 412 -14.35 29.43 -1.46
C GLY A 412 -14.84 30.88 -1.35
N LYS A 413 -15.60 31.33 -2.36
CA LYS A 413 -16.18 32.69 -2.39
C LYS A 413 -16.98 33.02 -1.11
N ASP A 414 -17.50 31.98 -0.45
CA ASP A 414 -18.02 32.04 0.91
C ASP A 414 -16.95 31.52 1.88
N LYS A 415 -16.41 32.43 2.71
CA LYS A 415 -15.42 32.12 3.76
C LYS A 415 -15.88 30.89 4.57
N GLY A 416 -15.11 29.81 4.55
CA GLY A 416 -15.42 28.56 5.27
C GLY A 416 -15.94 27.39 4.43
N THR A 417 -16.12 27.53 3.10
CA THR A 417 -16.37 26.37 2.23
C THR A 417 -15.12 25.99 1.44
N LYS A 418 -14.58 24.80 1.68
CA LYS A 418 -13.46 24.23 0.93
C LYS A 418 -13.86 24.05 -0.54
N GLN A 419 -13.08 24.60 -1.47
CA GLN A 419 -13.35 24.42 -2.90
C GLN A 419 -12.97 22.98 -3.29
N VAL A 420 -13.94 22.21 -3.78
CA VAL A 420 -13.68 20.91 -4.41
C VAL A 420 -12.73 21.13 -5.60
N LEU A 421 -11.74 20.27 -5.79
CA LEU A 421 -10.87 20.25 -6.96
C LEU A 421 -11.34 19.20 -7.95
N MET A 422 -11.73 18.04 -7.43
CA MET A 422 -12.03 16.87 -8.21
C MET A 422 -12.88 15.91 -7.39
N ASN A 423 -13.89 15.32 -8.01
CA ASN A 423 -14.52 14.09 -7.55
C ASN A 423 -14.23 13.00 -8.58
N ILE A 424 -13.79 11.85 -8.11
CA ILE A 424 -13.66 10.62 -8.89
C ILE A 424 -14.53 9.58 -8.22
N ALA A 425 -15.38 8.91 -8.98
CA ALA A 425 -15.99 7.65 -8.57
C ALA A 425 -15.57 6.58 -9.57
N MET A 426 -15.22 5.40 -9.09
CA MET A 426 -14.89 4.23 -9.90
C MET A 426 -15.58 3.03 -9.31
N GLN A 427 -16.16 2.19 -10.16
CA GLN A 427 -16.75 0.93 -9.76
C GLN A 427 -16.47 -0.16 -10.79
N ALA A 428 -16.34 -1.39 -10.31
CA ALA A 428 -16.34 -2.59 -11.12
C ALA A 428 -17.44 -3.53 -10.62
N LEU A 429 -18.20 -4.08 -11.55
CA LEU A 429 -19.30 -5.01 -11.28
C LEU A 429 -19.04 -6.32 -12.01
N GLY A 430 -19.47 -7.42 -11.39
CA GLY A 430 -19.56 -8.69 -12.09
C GLY A 430 -19.87 -9.83 -11.14
N THR A 431 -19.09 -10.91 -11.25
CA THR A 431 -19.33 -12.12 -10.48
C THR A 431 -18.10 -12.64 -9.75
N VAL A 432 -18.32 -13.39 -8.68
CA VAL A 432 -17.29 -14.14 -7.96
C VAL A 432 -17.71 -15.61 -7.87
N GLU A 433 -16.79 -16.49 -8.26
CA GLU A 433 -16.90 -17.93 -8.11
C GLU A 433 -15.78 -18.42 -7.19
N LYS A 434 -16.13 -19.20 -6.17
CA LYS A 434 -15.18 -19.74 -5.19
C LYS A 434 -15.23 -21.26 -5.16
N ALA A 435 -14.06 -21.86 -5.31
CA ALA A 435 -13.79 -23.26 -5.05
C ALA A 435 -12.64 -23.39 -4.02
N PRO A 436 -12.33 -24.59 -3.49
CA PRO A 436 -11.37 -24.74 -2.40
C PRO A 436 -9.97 -24.18 -2.67
N ASP A 437 -9.48 -24.28 -3.91
CA ASP A 437 -8.11 -23.89 -4.29
C ASP A 437 -8.05 -22.70 -5.26
N ILE A 438 -9.20 -22.14 -5.65
CA ILE A 438 -9.30 -21.08 -6.66
C ILE A 438 -10.47 -20.15 -6.39
N ILE A 439 -10.25 -18.85 -6.57
CA ILE A 439 -11.27 -17.80 -6.57
C ILE A 439 -11.16 -17.06 -7.90
N ILE A 440 -12.28 -16.92 -8.61
CA ILE A 440 -12.36 -16.26 -9.90
C ILE A 440 -13.33 -15.11 -9.78
N TYR A 441 -12.84 -13.90 -10.00
CA TYR A 441 -13.67 -12.72 -10.21
C TYR A 441 -13.81 -12.51 -11.71
N LYS A 442 -15.05 -12.39 -12.20
CA LYS A 442 -15.32 -11.83 -13.53
C LYS A 442 -15.76 -10.39 -13.35
N VAL A 443 -15.21 -9.51 -14.19
CA VAL A 443 -15.57 -8.10 -14.24
C VAL A 443 -16.26 -7.90 -15.57
N ASP A 444 -17.57 -7.65 -15.51
CA ASP A 444 -18.40 -7.45 -16.68
C ASP A 444 -18.41 -5.98 -17.09
N THR A 445 -18.32 -5.09 -16.10
CA THR A 445 -18.32 -3.65 -16.35
C THR A 445 -17.41 -2.87 -15.42
N ILE A 446 -16.84 -1.79 -15.94
CA ILE A 446 -16.09 -0.79 -15.19
C ILE A 446 -16.69 0.58 -15.48
N GLY A 447 -17.20 1.25 -14.44
CA GLY A 447 -17.71 2.61 -14.50
C GLY A 447 -16.75 3.59 -13.85
N MET A 448 -16.60 4.77 -14.43
CA MET A 448 -15.84 5.89 -13.88
C MET A 448 -16.60 7.19 -14.09
N ASP A 449 -16.81 7.94 -13.02
CA ASP A 449 -17.29 9.32 -13.07
C ASP A 449 -16.19 10.27 -12.61
N LEU A 450 -15.88 11.26 -13.43
CA LEU A 450 -14.97 12.34 -13.10
C LEU A 450 -15.73 13.66 -13.17
N LYS A 451 -15.73 14.39 -12.06
CA LYS A 451 -16.35 15.72 -11.97
C LYS A 451 -15.38 16.74 -11.44
N THR A 452 -15.04 17.72 -12.28
CA THR A 452 -14.33 18.93 -11.85
C THR A 452 -15.33 20.08 -11.68
N PRO A 453 -15.25 20.87 -10.59
CA PRO A 453 -16.20 21.95 -10.37
C PRO A 453 -16.09 23.05 -11.44
N ASP A 454 -17.22 23.68 -11.75
CA ASP A 454 -17.38 24.78 -12.72
C ASP A 454 -16.89 24.50 -14.15
N THR A 455 -16.60 23.25 -14.50
CA THR A 455 -16.03 22.87 -15.79
C THR A 455 -16.88 21.81 -16.48
N GLU A 456 -16.68 20.52 -16.20
CA GLU A 456 -17.15 19.44 -17.08
C GLU A 456 -17.35 18.15 -16.25
N GLN A 457 -18.43 17.39 -16.51
CA GLN A 457 -18.61 16.03 -15.97
C GLN A 457 -18.30 15.05 -17.10
N TYR A 458 -17.48 14.06 -16.78
CA TYR A 458 -17.16 12.95 -17.66
C TYR A 458 -17.62 11.65 -17.01
N THR A 459 -18.27 10.81 -17.81
CA THR A 459 -18.66 9.45 -17.42
C THR A 459 -18.09 8.50 -18.45
N VAL A 460 -17.44 7.44 -17.98
CA VAL A 460 -16.89 6.36 -18.79
C VAL A 460 -17.49 5.06 -18.28
N GLN A 461 -18.13 4.32 -19.18
CA GLN A 461 -18.62 2.98 -18.94
C GLN A 461 -17.90 2.05 -19.91
N LEU A 462 -17.21 1.04 -19.38
CA LEU A 462 -16.55 0.01 -20.17
C LEU A 462 -17.27 -1.31 -19.94
N GLU A 463 -17.61 -2.02 -21.01
CA GLU A 463 -17.98 -3.43 -20.94
C GLU A 463 -16.73 -4.28 -21.19
N THR A 464 -16.57 -5.34 -20.41
CA THR A 464 -15.33 -6.12 -20.40
C THR A 464 -15.60 -7.61 -20.33
N ASP A 465 -14.75 -8.39 -20.99
CA ASP A 465 -14.54 -9.81 -20.68
C ASP A 465 -13.25 -9.90 -19.86
N ALA A 466 -13.32 -9.45 -18.61
CA ALA A 466 -12.18 -9.40 -17.71
C ALA A 466 -12.31 -10.41 -16.58
N SER A 467 -11.19 -10.98 -16.15
CA SER A 467 -11.15 -11.88 -15.00
C SER A 467 -9.91 -11.69 -14.14
N VAL A 468 -10.07 -11.89 -12.84
CA VAL A 468 -8.99 -11.99 -11.87
C VAL A 468 -9.08 -13.34 -11.19
N ILE A 469 -8.03 -14.13 -11.34
CA ILE A 469 -7.94 -15.50 -10.85
C ILE A 469 -6.90 -15.54 -9.73
N TYR A 470 -7.33 -15.92 -8.54
CA TYR A 470 -6.47 -16.29 -7.43
C TYR A 470 -6.45 -17.81 -7.32
N SER A 471 -5.27 -18.42 -7.34
CA SER A 471 -5.13 -19.87 -7.25
C SER A 471 -3.99 -20.26 -6.32
N LYS A 472 -4.23 -21.27 -5.49
CA LYS A 472 -3.19 -21.93 -4.70
C LYS A 472 -2.20 -22.70 -5.58
N ASN A 473 -2.63 -23.16 -6.74
CA ASN A 473 -1.80 -23.91 -7.67
C ASN A 473 -1.28 -22.98 -8.78
N ILE A 474 -0.02 -23.19 -9.19
CA ILE A 474 0.53 -22.55 -10.39
C ILE A 474 -0.17 -23.18 -11.60
N LEU A 475 -1.07 -22.41 -12.23
CA LEU A 475 -1.87 -22.89 -13.35
C LEU A 475 -1.07 -22.89 -14.67
N GLU A 476 -0.25 -21.86 -14.85
CA GLU A 476 0.63 -21.69 -15.99
C GLU A 476 1.92 -21.03 -15.49
N ASP A 477 3.08 -21.53 -15.93
CA ASP A 477 4.37 -20.99 -15.53
C ASP A 477 4.84 -19.88 -16.49
N ILE A 478 5.80 -19.07 -16.03
CA ILE A 478 6.43 -18.01 -16.84
C ILE A 478 7.79 -18.51 -17.32
N VAL A 479 7.95 -18.55 -18.65
CA VAL A 479 9.18 -19.02 -19.29
C VAL A 479 10.13 -17.84 -19.54
N ILE A 480 11.39 -18.02 -19.15
CA ILE A 480 12.50 -17.11 -19.45
C ILE A 480 13.40 -17.75 -20.51
N PRO A 481 13.91 -17.02 -21.51
CA PRO A 481 14.87 -17.53 -22.46
C PRO A 481 16.14 -18.07 -21.78
N ASN A 482 16.68 -19.17 -22.29
CA ASN A 482 17.88 -19.80 -21.73
C ASN A 482 19.14 -18.94 -21.88
N ASP A 483 19.22 -18.17 -22.98
CA ASP A 483 20.35 -17.28 -23.24
C ASP A 483 20.26 -16.01 -22.41
N THR A 484 21.37 -15.58 -21.84
CA THR A 484 21.40 -14.46 -20.88
C THR A 484 22.40 -13.38 -21.26
N VAL A 485 21.99 -12.12 -21.18
CA VAL A 485 22.84 -10.93 -21.19
C VAL A 485 23.08 -10.49 -19.76
N LYS A 486 24.32 -10.57 -19.31
CA LYS A 486 24.70 -10.12 -17.96
C LYS A 486 24.94 -8.61 -17.94
N VAL A 487 23.95 -7.86 -17.52
CA VAL A 487 23.90 -6.39 -17.64
C VAL A 487 25.16 -5.69 -17.11
N LEU A 488 25.66 -6.12 -15.95
CA LEU A 488 26.84 -5.51 -15.31
C LEU A 488 28.18 -5.91 -15.96
N GLU A 489 28.20 -6.95 -16.78
CA GLU A 489 29.39 -7.45 -17.48
C GLU A 489 29.41 -7.03 -18.97
N THR A 490 28.27 -6.58 -19.51
CA THR A 490 28.10 -6.20 -20.92
C THR A 490 28.83 -4.90 -21.26
N LYS A 491 29.63 -4.93 -22.32
CA LYS A 491 30.42 -3.78 -22.78
C LYS A 491 29.58 -2.82 -23.62
N VAL A 492 29.99 -1.55 -23.69
CA VAL A 492 29.29 -0.49 -24.45
C VAL A 492 29.07 -0.85 -25.92
N ASN A 493 30.03 -1.50 -26.58
CA ASN A 493 29.91 -1.93 -27.97
C ASN A 493 28.92 -3.10 -28.14
N GLU A 494 28.80 -3.98 -27.15
CA GLU A 494 27.82 -5.07 -27.15
C GLU A 494 26.40 -4.51 -26.95
N TRP A 495 26.23 -3.47 -26.13
CA TRP A 495 24.95 -2.76 -25.98
C TRP A 495 24.43 -2.15 -27.27
N GLN A 496 25.32 -1.64 -28.13
CA GLN A 496 24.91 -1.11 -29.43
C GLN A 496 24.34 -2.21 -30.33
N ALA A 497 25.00 -3.37 -30.39
CA ALA A 497 24.50 -4.51 -31.17
C ALA A 497 23.14 -5.02 -30.64
N ILE A 498 22.98 -5.10 -29.32
CA ILE A 498 21.70 -5.48 -28.68
C ILE A 498 20.60 -4.47 -29.05
N LYS A 499 20.88 -3.17 -28.99
CA LYS A 499 19.93 -2.12 -29.36
C LYS A 499 19.50 -2.26 -30.83
N ASP A 500 20.44 -2.50 -31.73
CA ASP A 500 20.17 -2.62 -33.16
C ASP A 500 19.29 -3.85 -33.45
N GLU A 501 19.56 -4.99 -32.78
CA GLU A 501 18.76 -6.21 -32.85
C GLU A 501 17.32 -5.98 -32.34
N ILE A 502 17.16 -5.39 -31.15
CA ILE A 502 15.86 -5.04 -30.58
C ILE A 502 15.07 -4.11 -31.52
N THR A 503 15.75 -3.09 -32.09
CA THR A 503 15.11 -2.13 -33.00
C THR A 503 14.62 -2.82 -34.27
N ALA A 504 15.42 -3.73 -34.84
CA ALA A 504 15.03 -4.50 -36.02
C ALA A 504 13.81 -5.40 -35.73
N ASN A 505 13.81 -6.08 -34.57
CA ASN A 505 12.70 -6.94 -34.17
C ASN A 505 11.42 -6.15 -33.90
N LEU A 506 11.50 -5.01 -33.22
CA LEU A 506 10.35 -4.11 -33.04
C LEU A 506 9.77 -3.63 -34.37
N ASN A 507 10.63 -3.26 -35.34
CA ASN A 507 10.17 -2.87 -36.66
C ASN A 507 9.46 -4.03 -37.38
N ALA A 508 9.99 -5.25 -37.28
CA ALA A 508 9.36 -6.44 -37.86
C ALA A 508 8.00 -6.75 -37.20
N LEU A 509 7.90 -6.65 -35.87
CA LEU A 509 6.64 -6.85 -35.15
C LEU A 509 5.60 -5.78 -35.52
N SER A 510 6.03 -4.54 -35.75
CA SER A 510 5.12 -3.43 -36.10
C SER A 510 4.34 -3.68 -37.39
N THR A 511 4.88 -4.47 -38.34
CA THR A 511 4.19 -4.82 -39.59
C THR A 511 3.21 -5.97 -39.43
N LEU A 512 3.19 -6.63 -38.27
CA LEU A 512 2.31 -7.75 -37.94
C LEU A 512 1.19 -7.35 -36.99
N LEU A 513 1.11 -6.06 -36.60
CA LEU A 513 0.07 -5.57 -35.71
C LEU A 513 -1.32 -5.85 -36.28
N ASN A 514 -2.21 -6.26 -35.40
CA ASN A 514 -3.62 -6.50 -35.68
C ASN A 514 -4.46 -5.26 -35.26
N LEU A 515 -3.99 -4.07 -35.64
CA LEU A 515 -4.52 -2.77 -35.23
C LEU A 515 -4.99 -1.91 -36.40
#